data_AF-A0A2K1QNS2-F1
#
_entry.id   AF-A0A2K1QNS2-F1
#
_cell.length_a   1.000
_cell.length_b   1.000
_cell.length_c   1.000
_cell.angle_alpha   90.00
_cell.angle_beta   90.00
_cell.angle_gamma   90.00
#
_symmetry.space_group_name_H-M   'P 1'
#
loop_
_entity.id
_entity.type
_entity.pdbx_description
1 polymer ?
#
loop_
_entity_poly.entity_id
_entity_poly.type
_entity_poly.pdbx_seq_one_letter_code
_entity_poly.pdbx_strand_id
1 'polypeptide(L)'
;MSETPPTTIRSLLAGGARSPRSPSNLKTSVAVMQQASYASVSQLRQNGGHTGIPAKPERRTDNQGSQAENGERHREKDPSHQPKTSTENEEMYILTLRTDKNLHETMTNLRSKHFPPKLNHLDAHITLFHALPKSKLDSHVIPAVKEVTQATTKFELGATTPFKLKKGIAIGMPKDHGGNASRDLHSKLVRKWSDFLSQQDFSFQAHYTIMNKVEDREHIDEAFRDVKDGWKACFGTAEGITLYRYHPSAWHWQADFDFQDRR
;
A
#
# COMPACT_ATOMS: atom_id res chain seq x y z
N MET A 1 86.31 5.55 5.25
CA MET A 1 85.58 5.63 3.97
C MET A 1 84.22 6.24 4.27
N SER A 2 83.97 7.35 3.57
CA SER A 2 82.85 8.29 3.58
C SER A 2 81.48 7.61 3.33
N GLU A 3 80.29 8.12 3.66
CA GLU A 3 79.75 9.49 3.68
C GLU A 3 78.56 9.63 4.67
N THR A 4 78.32 10.87 5.13
CA THR A 4 77.08 11.36 5.77
C THR A 4 76.48 12.51 4.91
N PRO A 5 75.36 13.19 5.26
CA PRO A 5 74.06 13.28 4.57
C PRO A 5 73.83 14.74 4.04
N PRO A 6 72.72 15.52 4.23
CA PRO A 6 71.23 15.36 4.27
C PRO A 6 70.49 16.44 3.36
N THR A 7 69.24 16.86 3.70
CA THR A 7 68.57 18.20 3.43
C THR A 7 67.68 18.21 2.13
N THR A 8 66.45 18.75 1.96
CA THR A 8 65.60 19.68 2.76
C THR A 8 64.28 20.13 2.04
N ILE A 9 63.25 20.51 2.84
CA ILE A 9 62.30 21.66 2.75
C ILE A 9 61.20 21.81 1.64
N ARG A 10 59.93 21.74 2.12
CA ARG A 10 58.88 22.80 2.28
C ARG A 10 58.34 23.59 1.05
N SER A 11 57.00 23.59 0.94
CA SER A 11 56.08 24.77 1.05
C SER A 11 55.21 25.22 -0.16
N LEU A 12 53.90 25.40 0.15
CA LEU A 12 53.07 26.62 -0.01
C LEU A 12 52.13 26.88 -1.23
N LEU A 13 50.94 27.39 -0.86
CA LEU A 13 49.91 28.24 -1.54
C LEU A 13 48.75 27.52 -2.26
N ALA A 14 47.47 27.65 -1.88
CA ALA A 14 46.56 28.79 -1.59
C ALA A 14 45.90 29.42 -2.85
N GLY A 15 44.56 29.47 -2.87
CA GLY A 15 43.77 30.24 -3.86
C GLY A 15 42.28 29.87 -3.83
N GLY A 16 41.42 30.80 -3.40
CA GLY A 16 39.97 30.59 -3.27
C GLY A 16 39.12 31.10 -4.44
N ALA A 17 37.78 31.05 -4.28
CA ALA A 17 36.81 32.12 -4.60
C ALA A 17 35.39 31.60 -4.94
N ARG A 18 34.39 32.26 -4.31
CA ARG A 18 33.07 32.70 -4.82
C ARG A 18 31.94 31.70 -5.16
N SER A 19 30.82 31.90 -4.47
CA SER A 19 29.44 31.58 -4.92
C SER A 19 28.97 32.48 -6.08
N PRO A 20 27.89 32.07 -6.75
CA PRO A 20 26.75 32.96 -6.94
C PRO A 20 25.37 32.33 -6.60
N ARG A 21 24.40 33.22 -6.38
CA ARG A 21 22.99 33.00 -5.98
C ARG A 21 22.04 32.72 -7.17
N SER A 22 20.82 32.27 -6.81
CA SER A 22 19.47 32.56 -7.38
C SER A 22 18.81 31.48 -8.26
N PRO A 23 17.47 31.45 -8.42
CA PRO A 23 16.38 32.07 -7.65
C PRO A 23 15.23 31.11 -7.23
N SER A 24 14.37 31.66 -6.37
CA SER A 24 13.03 31.23 -5.98
C SER A 24 12.06 30.98 -7.15
N ASN A 25 11.22 29.95 -7.03
CA ASN A 25 9.87 29.92 -7.61
C ASN A 25 8.95 29.08 -6.69
N LEU A 26 8.31 29.74 -5.71
CA LEU A 26 7.12 29.19 -5.07
C LEU A 26 5.95 29.39 -6.04
N LYS A 27 5.52 28.31 -6.68
CA LYS A 27 4.14 28.19 -7.17
C LYS A 27 3.41 27.32 -6.17
N THR A 28 2.62 27.95 -5.31
CA THR A 28 1.61 27.28 -4.48
C THR A 28 0.56 26.70 -5.42
N SER A 29 0.70 25.42 -5.74
CA SER A 29 -0.38 24.65 -6.35
C SER A 29 -1.08 23.91 -5.22
N VAL A 30 -2.35 24.24 -5.01
CA VAL A 30 -3.24 23.54 -4.10
C VAL A 30 -3.43 22.14 -4.67
N ALA A 31 -2.70 21.17 -4.13
CA ALA A 31 -2.72 19.79 -4.60
C ALA A 31 -4.02 19.12 -4.12
N VAL A 32 -4.86 18.80 -5.10
CA VAL A 32 -6.12 18.09 -4.94
C VAL A 32 -5.84 16.68 -4.43
N MET A 33 -6.41 16.39 -3.26
CA MET A 33 -6.27 15.15 -2.53
C MET A 33 -6.91 13.98 -3.27
N GLN A 34 -6.11 13.23 -4.04
CA GLN A 34 -6.57 12.06 -4.76
C GLN A 34 -6.33 10.79 -3.93
N GLN A 35 -7.17 10.58 -2.91
CA GLN A 35 -7.31 9.29 -2.24
C GLN A 35 -8.44 8.53 -2.94
N ALA A 36 -8.10 7.42 -3.59
CA ALA A 36 -9.04 6.61 -4.35
C ALA A 36 -9.28 5.27 -3.68
N SER A 37 -10.55 4.90 -3.69
CA SER A 37 -11.19 3.81 -2.98
C SER A 37 -10.63 2.42 -3.27
N TYR A 38 -10.31 1.70 -2.20
CA TYR A 38 -10.16 0.25 -2.19
C TYR A 38 -11.53 -0.39 -1.97
N ALA A 39 -12.06 -1.04 -3.01
CA ALA A 39 -13.24 -1.89 -2.87
C ALA A 39 -12.82 -3.24 -2.26
N SER A 40 -13.11 -3.44 -0.97
CA SER A 40 -13.12 -4.75 -0.32
C SER A 40 -14.36 -5.50 -0.79
N VAL A 41 -14.19 -6.69 -1.39
CA VAL A 41 -15.31 -7.58 -1.70
C VAL A 41 -15.36 -8.66 -0.64
N SER A 42 -16.29 -8.52 0.29
CA SER A 42 -16.77 -9.59 1.15
C SER A 42 -18.03 -10.23 0.51
N GLN A 43 -17.96 -11.56 0.32
CA GLN A 43 -19.09 -12.53 0.17
C GLN A 43 -19.85 -12.51 -1.19
N LEU A 44 -20.40 -13.61 -1.75
CA LEU A 44 -20.77 -14.96 -1.29
C LEU A 44 -20.93 -15.87 -2.53
N ARG A 45 -20.55 -17.17 -2.42
CA ARG A 45 -21.08 -18.24 -3.30
C ARG A 45 -22.38 -18.75 -2.68
N GLN A 46 -23.45 -18.93 -3.45
CA GLN A 46 -24.44 -20.00 -3.31
C GLN A 46 -25.33 -20.12 -4.57
N ASN A 47 -25.75 -21.37 -4.85
CA ASN A 47 -26.46 -21.90 -6.03
C ASN A 47 -27.94 -21.47 -6.15
N GLY A 48 -28.51 -21.60 -7.36
CA GLY A 48 -29.96 -21.79 -7.58
C GLY A 48 -30.43 -21.37 -8.99
N GLY A 49 -31.05 -22.27 -9.75
CA GLY A 49 -31.31 -22.11 -11.19
C GLY A 49 -32.67 -21.54 -11.62
N HIS A 50 -32.86 -21.60 -12.95
CA HIS A 50 -34.08 -21.57 -13.78
C HIS A 50 -34.58 -20.26 -14.45
N THR A 51 -34.43 -20.31 -15.79
CA THR A 51 -35.38 -20.01 -16.90
C THR A 51 -35.97 -18.62 -17.10
N GLY A 52 -35.81 -18.08 -18.33
CA GLY A 52 -36.77 -17.16 -18.95
C GLY A 52 -36.16 -16.09 -19.86
N ILE A 53 -36.18 -16.33 -21.18
CA ILE A 53 -36.09 -15.32 -22.26
C ILE A 53 -37.51 -14.75 -22.47
N PRO A 54 -37.76 -13.43 -22.66
CA PRO A 54 -37.78 -12.87 -24.03
C PRO A 54 -37.41 -11.38 -24.27
N ALA A 55 -36.88 -11.17 -25.48
CA ALA A 55 -37.13 -10.14 -26.52
C ALA A 55 -37.13 -8.61 -26.23
N LYS A 56 -36.39 -7.94 -27.13
CA LYS A 56 -36.25 -6.50 -27.47
C LYS A 56 -37.57 -5.89 -27.97
N PRO A 57 -37.69 -4.54 -28.02
CA PRO A 57 -37.67 -3.92 -29.35
C PRO A 57 -36.86 -2.62 -29.44
N GLU A 58 -36.50 -2.31 -30.70
CA GLU A 58 -35.71 -1.17 -31.17
C GLU A 58 -36.45 0.16 -31.07
N ARG A 59 -35.68 1.24 -30.90
CA ARG A 59 -36.06 2.54 -31.47
C ARG A 59 -34.83 3.34 -31.90
N ARG A 60 -35.02 4.05 -33.01
CA ARG A 60 -34.05 4.71 -33.88
C ARG A 60 -33.43 5.98 -33.27
N THR A 61 -32.30 6.31 -33.89
CA THR A 61 -31.43 7.49 -33.84
C THR A 61 -32.14 8.84 -33.76
N ASP A 62 -31.53 9.81 -33.06
CA ASP A 62 -31.23 11.13 -33.64
C ASP A 62 -30.00 11.77 -32.97
N ASN A 63 -29.23 12.46 -33.80
CA ASN A 63 -27.92 13.04 -33.58
C ASN A 63 -28.08 14.54 -33.29
N GLN A 64 -27.45 15.06 -32.23
CA GLN A 64 -27.05 16.47 -32.18
C GLN A 64 -25.96 16.68 -31.14
N GLY A 65 -24.83 17.21 -31.62
CA GLY A 65 -23.63 17.43 -30.83
C GLY A 65 -23.80 18.52 -29.78
N SER A 66 -23.12 18.33 -28.66
CA SER A 66 -22.73 19.41 -27.77
C SER A 66 -21.30 19.16 -27.31
N GLN A 67 -20.56 20.25 -27.32
CA GLN A 67 -19.13 20.35 -27.20
C GLN A 67 -18.64 19.74 -25.89
N ALA A 68 -17.60 18.91 -25.97
CA ALA A 68 -16.91 18.38 -24.80
C ALA A 68 -16.10 19.50 -24.15
N GLU A 69 -16.71 20.19 -23.18
CA GLU A 69 -15.97 20.98 -22.21
C GLU A 69 -15.15 20.02 -21.34
N ASN A 70 -13.84 20.22 -21.39
CA ASN A 70 -12.83 19.46 -20.70
C ASN A 70 -12.85 19.85 -19.20
N GLY A 71 -13.88 19.40 -18.49
CA GLY A 71 -13.95 19.51 -17.04
C GLY A 71 -13.09 18.43 -16.40
N GLU A 72 -11.97 18.82 -15.78
CA GLU A 72 -11.24 17.99 -14.84
C GLU A 72 -12.23 17.47 -13.79
N ARG A 73 -12.68 16.22 -13.95
CA ARG A 73 -13.55 15.56 -12.96
C ARG A 73 -12.71 15.34 -11.72
N HIS A 74 -12.81 16.28 -10.79
CA HIS A 74 -12.42 16.11 -9.41
C HIS A 74 -13.12 14.84 -8.90
N ARG A 75 -12.37 13.74 -8.83
CA ARG A 75 -12.87 12.47 -8.33
C ARG A 75 -13.09 12.65 -6.84
N GLU A 76 -14.33 12.94 -6.46
CA GLU A 76 -14.73 13.13 -5.07
C GLU A 76 -14.31 11.89 -4.26
N LYS A 77 -13.70 12.10 -3.10
CA LYS A 77 -13.16 11.04 -2.26
C LYS A 77 -14.33 10.15 -1.82
N ASP A 78 -14.19 8.85 -2.00
CA ASP A 78 -15.17 7.89 -1.48
C ASP A 78 -15.23 8.02 0.05
N PRO A 79 -16.40 8.36 0.63
CA PRO A 79 -16.54 8.59 2.07
C PRO A 79 -16.13 7.38 2.92
N SER A 80 -16.15 6.17 2.34
CA SER A 80 -15.76 4.94 3.06
C SER A 80 -14.27 4.86 3.37
N HIS A 81 -13.43 5.66 2.69
CA HIS A 81 -11.96 5.67 2.84
C HIS A 81 -11.46 6.76 3.79
N GLN A 82 -12.33 7.65 4.25
CA GLN A 82 -11.93 8.77 5.12
C GLN A 82 -12.06 8.36 6.59
N PRO A 83 -10.98 8.50 7.38
CA PRO A 83 -11.07 8.36 8.84
C PRO A 83 -11.93 9.48 9.43
N LYS A 84 -12.48 9.22 10.61
CA LYS A 84 -13.20 10.28 11.35
C LYS A 84 -12.16 11.16 12.04
N THR A 85 -11.76 12.21 11.35
CA THR A 85 -10.71 13.15 11.79
C THR A 85 -11.32 14.36 12.49
N SER A 86 -10.47 15.06 13.26
CA SER A 86 -10.86 16.35 13.86
C SER A 86 -10.64 17.53 12.92
N THR A 87 -9.91 17.34 11.80
CA THR A 87 -9.62 18.39 10.81
C THR A 87 -9.60 17.84 9.37
N GLU A 88 -9.88 18.71 8.39
CA GLU A 88 -10.15 18.34 6.99
C GLU A 88 -8.89 17.97 6.16
N ASN A 89 -7.69 18.29 6.67
CA ASN A 89 -6.40 18.04 5.99
C ASN A 89 -5.37 17.38 6.91
N GLU A 90 -5.84 16.55 7.84
CA GLU A 90 -4.98 15.85 8.77
C GLU A 90 -4.03 14.86 8.07
N GLU A 91 -2.77 14.81 8.51
CA GLU A 91 -1.83 13.79 8.04
C GLU A 91 -2.34 12.38 8.41
N MET A 92 -2.18 11.44 7.47
CA MET A 92 -2.60 10.06 7.65
C MET A 92 -1.41 9.11 7.73
N TYR A 93 -1.61 8.05 8.48
CA TYR A 93 -0.63 6.99 8.67
C TYR A 93 -1.19 5.66 8.19
N ILE A 94 -0.30 4.81 7.72
CA ILE A 94 -0.60 3.48 7.19
C ILE A 94 0.12 2.47 8.06
N LEU A 95 -0.57 1.37 8.35
CA LEU A 95 -0.03 0.28 9.13
C LEU A 95 0.02 -0.97 8.26
N THR A 96 1.19 -1.60 8.17
CA THR A 96 1.37 -2.84 7.41
C THR A 96 1.86 -3.97 8.31
N LEU A 97 1.54 -5.20 7.92
CA LEU A 97 2.17 -6.39 8.49
C LEU A 97 3.54 -6.56 7.82
N ARG A 98 4.61 -6.57 8.61
CA ARG A 98 5.97 -6.77 8.13
C ARG A 98 6.29 -8.25 8.08
N THR A 99 6.86 -8.67 6.95
CA THR A 99 7.23 -10.07 6.70
C THR A 99 8.73 -10.21 6.59
N ASP A 100 9.23 -11.45 6.70
CA ASP A 100 10.63 -11.72 6.44
C ASP A 100 11.06 -11.29 5.03
N LYS A 101 12.39 -11.18 4.89
CA LYS A 101 13.03 -10.69 3.66
C LYS A 101 12.67 -11.53 2.44
N ASN A 102 12.66 -12.86 2.54
CA ASN A 102 12.46 -13.74 1.41
C ASN A 102 11.04 -13.62 0.84
N LEU A 103 10.02 -13.65 1.71
CA LEU A 103 8.63 -13.48 1.30
C LEU A 103 8.40 -12.07 0.74
N HIS A 104 8.98 -11.04 1.38
CA HIS A 104 8.87 -9.66 0.91
C HIS A 104 9.47 -9.48 -0.49
N GLU A 105 10.71 -9.90 -0.71
CA GLU A 105 11.39 -9.79 -2.01
C GLU A 105 10.67 -10.58 -3.10
N THR A 106 10.20 -11.79 -2.79
CA THR A 106 9.43 -12.61 -3.74
C THR A 106 8.14 -11.90 -4.19
N MET A 107 7.39 -11.34 -3.24
CA MET A 107 6.17 -10.58 -3.53
C MET A 107 6.45 -9.27 -4.27
N THR A 108 7.52 -8.57 -3.92
CA THR A 108 7.94 -7.33 -4.58
C THR A 108 8.37 -7.57 -6.03
N ASN A 109 9.05 -8.68 -6.30
CA ASN A 109 9.41 -9.08 -7.67
C ASN A 109 8.17 -9.41 -8.50
N LEU A 110 7.23 -10.18 -7.93
CA LEU A 110 5.97 -10.50 -8.61
C LEU A 110 5.16 -9.23 -8.91
N ARG A 111 5.05 -8.33 -7.92
CA ARG A 111 4.40 -7.03 -8.09
C ARG A 111 5.10 -6.18 -9.16
N SER A 112 6.42 -6.09 -9.15
CA SER A 112 7.18 -5.31 -10.14
C SER A 112 7.00 -5.82 -11.57
N LYS A 113 6.81 -7.13 -11.75
CA LYS A 113 6.52 -7.75 -13.05
C LYS A 113 5.13 -7.36 -13.59
N HIS A 114 4.12 -7.24 -12.73
CA HIS A 114 2.71 -7.12 -13.15
C HIS A 114 2.08 -5.75 -12.90
N PHE A 115 2.56 -4.97 -11.94
CA PHE A 115 1.98 -3.67 -11.61
C PHE A 115 2.38 -2.64 -12.68
N PRO A 116 1.45 -1.80 -13.18
CA PRO A 116 1.79 -0.76 -14.15
C PRO A 116 2.97 0.11 -13.66
N PRO A 117 4.12 0.16 -14.38
CA PRO A 117 5.35 0.77 -13.86
C PRO A 117 5.20 2.24 -13.46
N LYS A 118 4.38 3.00 -14.20
CA LYS A 118 4.09 4.43 -13.92
C LYS A 118 3.32 4.65 -12.62
N LEU A 119 2.68 3.61 -12.08
CA LEU A 119 1.86 3.65 -10.86
C LEU A 119 2.51 2.88 -9.71
N ASN A 120 3.58 2.13 -9.96
CA ASN A 120 4.22 1.29 -8.97
C ASN A 120 5.31 2.06 -8.21
N HIS A 121 4.94 2.70 -7.12
CA HIS A 121 5.86 3.49 -6.28
C HIS A 121 6.22 2.79 -4.96
N LEU A 122 5.70 1.59 -4.72
CA LEU A 122 5.83 0.87 -3.46
C LEU A 122 6.14 -0.59 -3.72
N ASP A 123 7.01 -1.13 -2.87
CA ASP A 123 7.23 -2.56 -2.74
C ASP A 123 5.96 -3.28 -2.26
N ALA A 124 5.94 -4.60 -2.41
CA ALA A 124 4.78 -5.39 -2.01
C ALA A 124 4.62 -5.40 -0.49
N HIS A 125 3.39 -5.20 -0.03
CA HIS A 125 3.03 -5.08 1.38
C HIS A 125 1.66 -5.68 1.66
N ILE A 126 1.42 -6.00 2.94
CA ILE A 126 0.11 -6.39 3.47
C ILE A 126 -0.40 -5.23 4.33
N THR A 127 -1.40 -4.50 3.84
CA THR A 127 -1.96 -3.36 4.58
C THR A 127 -2.94 -3.83 5.65
N LEU A 128 -2.66 -3.48 6.91
CA LEU A 128 -3.58 -3.67 8.03
C LEU A 128 -4.56 -2.49 8.10
N PHE A 129 -4.07 -1.25 8.02
CA PHE A 129 -4.86 -0.03 8.11
C PHE A 129 -4.38 0.98 7.07
N HIS A 130 -5.32 1.63 6.38
CA HIS A 130 -5.07 2.50 5.23
C HIS A 130 -5.04 3.97 5.61
N ALA A 131 -5.73 4.36 6.69
CA ALA A 131 -5.76 5.74 7.11
C ALA A 131 -5.98 5.87 8.62
N LEU A 132 -4.90 6.12 9.34
CA LEU A 132 -4.91 6.43 10.78
C LEU A 132 -4.60 7.92 10.98
N PRO A 133 -5.45 8.68 11.70
CA PRO A 133 -5.27 10.13 11.85
C PRO A 133 -4.11 10.49 12.80
N LYS A 134 -3.32 11.51 12.43
CA LYS A 134 -2.18 12.00 13.24
C LYS A 134 -2.56 12.35 14.68
N SER A 135 -3.72 12.96 14.93
CA SER A 135 -4.24 13.36 16.24
C SER A 135 -4.42 12.18 17.20
N LYS A 136 -4.59 10.96 16.68
CA LYS A 136 -4.71 9.73 17.47
C LYS A 136 -3.41 8.96 17.55
N LEU A 137 -2.36 9.39 16.85
CA LEU A 137 -1.15 8.60 16.67
C LEU A 137 -0.44 8.30 18.00
N ASP A 138 -0.05 9.36 18.72
CA ASP A 138 0.76 9.23 19.94
C ASP A 138 -0.06 8.75 21.14
N SER A 139 -1.36 9.10 21.18
CA SER A 139 -2.25 8.81 22.29
C SER A 139 -2.94 7.43 22.22
N HIS A 140 -3.21 6.92 21.01
CA HIS A 140 -3.98 5.68 20.83
C HIS A 140 -3.26 4.66 19.94
N VAL A 141 -2.73 5.07 18.78
CA VAL A 141 -2.19 4.13 17.79
C VAL A 141 -0.89 3.50 18.26
N ILE A 142 0.15 4.30 18.55
CA ILE A 142 1.47 3.79 18.94
C ILE A 142 1.40 2.93 20.22
N PRO A 143 0.71 3.35 21.30
CA PRO A 143 0.57 2.52 22.50
C PRO A 143 -0.11 1.16 22.21
N ALA A 144 -1.20 1.16 21.44
CA ALA A 144 -1.93 -0.06 21.09
C ALA A 144 -1.10 -1.00 20.20
N VAL A 145 -0.35 -0.46 19.24
CA VAL A 145 0.56 -1.26 18.40
C VAL A 145 1.63 -1.93 19.26
N LYS A 146 2.28 -1.18 20.16
CA LYS A 146 3.29 -1.73 21.09
C LYS A 146 2.73 -2.84 21.97
N GLU A 147 1.56 -2.61 22.57
CA GLU A 147 0.88 -3.60 23.42
C GLU A 147 0.61 -4.89 22.65
N VAL A 148 0.06 -4.76 21.43
CA VAL A 148 -0.30 -5.92 20.61
C VAL A 148 0.95 -6.65 20.11
N THR A 149 2.02 -5.96 19.70
CA THR A 149 3.25 -6.62 19.23
C THR A 149 4.01 -7.30 20.36
N GLN A 150 3.99 -6.75 21.58
CA GLN A 150 4.54 -7.40 22.77
C GLN A 150 3.78 -8.68 23.16
N ALA A 151 2.48 -8.75 22.87
CA ALA A 151 1.64 -9.91 23.12
C ALA A 151 1.55 -10.90 21.94
N THR A 152 2.28 -10.64 20.85
CA THR A 152 2.22 -11.46 19.62
C THR A 152 3.57 -12.09 19.35
N THR A 153 3.60 -13.41 19.24
CA THR A 153 4.77 -14.16 18.76
C THR A 153 4.80 -14.17 17.23
N LYS A 154 6.00 -14.15 16.64
CA LYS A 154 6.21 -14.37 15.20
C LYS A 154 5.45 -15.63 14.74
N PHE A 155 4.78 -15.53 13.60
CA PHE A 155 3.93 -16.60 13.07
C PHE A 155 4.14 -16.80 11.57
N GLU A 156 3.84 -18.01 11.09
CA GLU A 156 4.00 -18.38 9.69
C GLU A 156 2.97 -17.66 8.79
N LEU A 157 3.40 -17.27 7.60
CA LEU A 157 2.58 -16.77 6.50
C LEU A 157 2.80 -17.64 5.27
N GLY A 158 1.72 -17.98 4.57
CA GLY A 158 1.78 -18.63 3.27
C GLY A 158 1.04 -17.81 2.20
N ALA A 159 1.79 -17.18 1.30
CA ALA A 159 1.24 -16.49 0.13
C ALA A 159 0.93 -17.51 -0.97
N THR A 160 -0.26 -18.10 -0.94
CA THR A 160 -0.58 -19.28 -1.77
C THR A 160 -1.65 -19.05 -2.83
N THR A 161 -2.57 -18.10 -2.63
CA THR A 161 -3.83 -18.07 -3.38
C THR A 161 -3.93 -16.82 -4.26
N PRO A 162 -3.69 -16.93 -5.58
CA PRO A 162 -4.02 -15.85 -6.50
C PRO A 162 -5.53 -15.61 -6.57
N PHE A 163 -5.95 -14.34 -6.54
CA PHE A 163 -7.34 -13.96 -6.78
C PHE A 163 -7.45 -12.59 -7.46
N LYS A 164 -8.60 -12.34 -8.11
CA LYS A 164 -8.88 -11.07 -8.77
C LYS A 164 -9.42 -10.03 -7.79
N LEU A 165 -8.97 -8.80 -7.95
CA LEU A 165 -9.57 -7.59 -7.42
C LEU A 165 -10.47 -6.95 -8.50
N LYS A 166 -11.24 -5.92 -8.14
CA LYS A 166 -12.06 -5.18 -9.11
C LYS A 166 -11.24 -4.58 -10.27
N LYS A 167 -10.00 -4.17 -9.99
CA LYS A 167 -9.10 -3.48 -10.94
C LYS A 167 -7.67 -4.04 -10.92
N GLY A 168 -7.53 -5.33 -10.66
CA GLY A 168 -6.22 -5.97 -10.58
C GLY A 168 -6.22 -7.36 -9.94
N ILE A 169 -5.11 -7.73 -9.33
CA ILE A 169 -4.80 -9.09 -8.86
C ILE A 169 -4.08 -9.01 -7.52
N ALA A 170 -4.32 -10.00 -6.67
CA ALA A 170 -3.65 -10.15 -5.39
C ALA A 170 -3.26 -11.62 -5.11
N ILE A 171 -2.29 -11.82 -4.22
CA ILE A 171 -1.99 -13.12 -3.60
C ILE A 171 -2.46 -13.07 -2.15
N GLY A 172 -3.33 -13.99 -1.78
CA GLY A 172 -3.90 -14.10 -0.44
C GLY A 172 -3.19 -15.11 0.44
N MET A 173 -3.30 -14.89 1.76
CA MET A 173 -2.90 -15.84 2.79
C MET A 173 -4.13 -16.62 3.26
N PRO A 174 -4.16 -17.96 3.07
CA PRO A 174 -5.22 -18.82 3.62
C PRO A 174 -5.33 -18.73 5.14
N LYS A 175 -6.48 -19.14 5.66
CA LYS A 175 -6.80 -19.07 7.10
C LYS A 175 -5.78 -19.83 7.96
N ASP A 176 -5.38 -21.00 7.52
CA ASP A 176 -4.43 -21.93 8.15
C ASP A 176 -2.96 -21.53 7.96
N HIS A 177 -2.64 -20.72 6.95
CA HIS A 177 -1.29 -20.22 6.69
C HIS A 177 -1.15 -18.73 6.99
N GLY A 178 -1.48 -18.38 8.25
CA GLY A 178 -1.28 -17.04 8.81
C GLY A 178 -2.43 -16.05 8.57
N GLY A 179 -3.37 -16.34 7.67
CA GLY A 179 -4.52 -15.46 7.42
C GLY A 179 -5.41 -15.23 8.64
N ASN A 180 -5.66 -16.27 9.46
CA ASN A 180 -6.39 -16.07 10.73
C ASN A 180 -5.57 -15.27 11.75
N ALA A 181 -4.29 -15.58 11.93
CA ALA A 181 -3.43 -14.86 12.88
C ALA A 181 -3.33 -13.37 12.53
N SER A 182 -3.17 -13.03 11.24
CA SER A 182 -3.22 -11.64 10.78
C SER A 182 -4.57 -10.97 11.01
N ARG A 183 -5.68 -11.71 10.83
CA ARG A 183 -7.03 -11.20 11.08
C ARG A 183 -7.28 -10.95 12.56
N ASP A 184 -6.81 -11.83 13.44
CA ASP A 184 -6.94 -11.67 14.88
C ASP A 184 -6.15 -10.46 15.37
N LEU A 185 -4.94 -10.24 14.84
CA LEU A 185 -4.14 -9.03 15.04
C LEU A 185 -4.92 -7.77 14.65
N HIS A 186 -5.46 -7.74 13.42
CA HIS A 186 -6.27 -6.62 12.94
C HIS A 186 -7.50 -6.38 13.82
N SER A 187 -8.25 -7.43 14.17
CA SER A 187 -9.45 -7.32 15.01
C SER A 187 -9.17 -6.79 16.42
N LYS A 188 -8.01 -7.11 17.02
CA LYS A 188 -7.59 -6.53 18.31
C LYS A 188 -7.42 -5.02 18.22
N LEU A 189 -6.83 -4.53 17.13
CA LEU A 189 -6.61 -3.10 16.88
C LEU A 189 -7.92 -2.38 16.52
N VAL A 190 -8.79 -2.98 15.69
CA VAL A 190 -10.12 -2.43 15.37
C VAL A 190 -10.94 -2.14 16.63
N ARG A 191 -10.93 -3.06 17.61
CA ARG A 191 -11.65 -2.88 18.88
C ARG A 191 -11.15 -1.67 19.68
N LYS A 192 -9.87 -1.31 19.55
CA LYS A 192 -9.27 -0.17 20.25
C LYS A 192 -9.50 1.16 19.52
N TRP A 193 -9.78 1.12 18.22
CA TRP A 193 -9.78 2.30 17.34
C TRP A 193 -11.13 2.61 16.68
N SER A 194 -12.17 1.83 16.96
CA SER A 194 -13.50 1.90 16.31
C SER A 194 -14.08 3.31 16.17
N ASP A 195 -13.77 4.19 17.11
CA ASP A 195 -14.33 5.54 17.16
C ASP A 195 -13.77 6.47 16.07
N PHE A 196 -12.61 6.14 15.49
CA PHE A 196 -11.93 6.99 14.50
C PHE A 196 -11.51 6.30 13.21
N LEU A 197 -11.80 5.00 13.05
CA LEU A 197 -11.50 4.28 11.81
C LEU A 197 -12.39 4.72 10.65
N SER A 198 -11.83 4.64 9.44
CA SER A 198 -12.60 4.68 8.19
C SER A 198 -13.45 3.42 8.05
N GLN A 199 -14.50 3.45 7.22
CA GLN A 199 -15.32 2.26 6.96
C GLN A 199 -14.49 1.12 6.33
N GLN A 200 -13.50 1.47 5.50
CA GLN A 200 -12.61 0.51 4.87
C GLN A 200 -11.78 -0.27 5.90
N ASP A 201 -11.29 0.42 6.93
CA ASP A 201 -10.39 -0.13 7.95
C ASP A 201 -11.08 -1.04 8.98
N PHE A 202 -12.40 -1.23 8.89
CA PHE A 202 -13.09 -2.27 9.65
C PHE A 202 -12.91 -3.67 9.03
N SER A 203 -12.62 -3.74 7.72
CA SER A 203 -12.52 -4.99 6.99
C SER A 203 -11.08 -5.30 6.61
N PHE A 204 -10.65 -6.53 6.86
CA PHE A 204 -9.31 -6.97 6.52
C PHE A 204 -9.31 -8.41 6.01
N GLN A 205 -8.61 -8.60 4.90
CA GLN A 205 -8.20 -9.89 4.37
C GLN A 205 -6.71 -9.80 4.09
N ALA A 206 -5.91 -10.69 4.67
CA ALA A 206 -4.48 -10.69 4.45
C ALA A 206 -4.18 -11.01 2.97
N HIS A 207 -3.58 -10.04 2.27
CA HIS A 207 -3.15 -10.22 0.88
C HIS A 207 -2.02 -9.26 0.51
N TYR A 208 -1.22 -9.65 -0.49
CA TYR A 208 -0.36 -8.77 -1.25
C TYR A 208 -1.07 -8.32 -2.53
N THR A 209 -1.13 -7.02 -2.77
CA THR A 209 -1.59 -6.50 -4.07
C THR A 209 -0.46 -6.64 -5.09
N ILE A 210 -0.70 -7.39 -6.18
CA ILE A 210 0.26 -7.61 -7.27
C ILE A 210 0.00 -6.66 -8.45
N MET A 211 -1.27 -6.37 -8.71
CA MET A 211 -1.71 -5.41 -9.72
C MET A 211 -2.93 -4.67 -9.19
N ASN A 212 -3.02 -3.37 -9.43
CA ASN A 212 -4.23 -2.59 -9.16
C ASN A 212 -4.28 -1.36 -10.07
N LYS A 213 -5.43 -0.65 -10.08
CA LYS A 213 -5.68 0.57 -10.87
C LYS A 213 -5.60 0.35 -12.38
N VAL A 214 -5.87 -0.87 -12.84
CA VAL A 214 -6.02 -1.20 -14.26
C VAL A 214 -7.50 -1.17 -14.61
N GLU A 215 -7.87 -0.43 -15.66
CA GLU A 215 -9.26 -0.38 -16.15
C GLU A 215 -9.55 -1.44 -17.22
N ASP A 216 -8.52 -1.85 -17.95
CA ASP A 216 -8.59 -2.89 -18.97
C ASP A 216 -8.76 -4.27 -18.32
N ARG A 217 -9.97 -4.83 -18.48
CA ARG A 217 -10.31 -6.14 -17.92
C ARG A 217 -9.63 -7.29 -18.63
N GLU A 218 -9.39 -7.19 -19.94
CA GLU A 218 -8.72 -8.25 -20.69
C GLU A 218 -7.27 -8.37 -20.23
N HIS A 219 -6.61 -7.23 -20.03
CA HIS A 219 -5.26 -7.20 -19.46
C HIS A 219 -5.19 -7.80 -18.04
N ILE A 220 -6.17 -7.51 -17.18
CA ILE A 220 -6.26 -8.12 -15.85
C ILE A 220 -6.43 -9.65 -15.97
N ASP A 221 -7.26 -10.10 -16.91
CA ASP A 221 -7.56 -11.51 -17.10
C ASP A 221 -6.34 -12.29 -17.62
N GLU A 222 -5.58 -11.71 -18.54
CA GLU A 222 -4.31 -12.25 -19.03
C GLU A 222 -3.26 -12.33 -17.92
N ALA A 223 -3.03 -11.23 -17.20
CA ALA A 223 -2.09 -11.21 -16.09
C ALA A 223 -2.51 -12.19 -14.98
N PHE A 224 -3.81 -12.36 -14.75
CA PHE A 224 -4.30 -13.31 -13.75
C PHE A 224 -4.03 -14.76 -14.17
N ARG A 225 -4.16 -15.09 -15.47
CA ARG A 225 -3.78 -16.43 -15.97
C ARG A 225 -2.28 -16.68 -15.80
N ASP A 226 -1.43 -15.72 -16.19
CA ASP A 226 0.02 -15.85 -16.02
C ASP A 226 0.41 -16.06 -14.55
N VAL A 227 -0.17 -15.26 -13.64
CA VAL A 227 0.05 -15.43 -12.20
C VAL A 227 -0.48 -16.78 -11.72
N LYS A 228 -1.70 -17.17 -12.09
CA LYS A 228 -2.31 -18.41 -11.62
C LYS A 228 -1.53 -19.65 -12.05
N ASP A 229 -1.02 -19.67 -13.27
CA ASP A 229 -0.32 -20.81 -13.84
C ASP A 229 1.17 -20.86 -13.43
N GLY A 230 1.77 -19.69 -13.19
CA GLY A 230 3.19 -19.57 -12.80
C GLY A 230 3.44 -19.47 -11.30
N TRP A 231 2.45 -19.13 -10.49
CA TRP A 231 2.65 -18.89 -9.05
C TRP A 231 2.85 -20.18 -8.28
N LYS A 232 3.95 -20.22 -7.51
CA LYS A 232 4.22 -21.25 -6.52
C LYS A 232 4.11 -20.64 -5.14
N ALA A 233 3.44 -21.34 -4.23
CA ALA A 233 3.29 -20.89 -2.85
C ALA A 233 4.64 -20.48 -2.26
N CYS A 234 4.68 -19.29 -1.67
CA CYS A 234 5.84 -18.77 -0.96
C CYS A 234 5.48 -18.66 0.52
N PHE A 235 6.32 -19.23 1.37
CA PHE A 235 6.14 -19.23 2.80
C PHE A 235 7.20 -18.35 3.46
N GLY A 236 6.81 -17.75 4.57
CA GLY A 236 7.69 -16.92 5.37
C GLY A 236 7.10 -16.65 6.75
N THR A 237 7.62 -15.64 7.41
CA THR A 237 7.26 -15.28 8.78
C THR A 237 6.72 -13.86 8.83
N ALA A 238 5.63 -13.65 9.57
CA ALA A 238 5.24 -12.33 10.04
C ALA A 238 6.16 -11.93 11.21
N GLU A 239 6.93 -10.87 11.02
CA GLU A 239 7.99 -10.46 11.97
C GLU A 239 7.59 -9.27 12.83
N GLY A 240 6.56 -8.52 12.43
CA GLY A 240 6.14 -7.33 13.15
C GLY A 240 5.16 -6.48 12.37
N ILE A 241 5.09 -5.21 12.76
CA ILE A 241 4.26 -4.19 12.15
C ILE A 241 5.15 -3.01 11.78
N THR A 242 4.91 -2.41 10.60
CA THR A 242 5.54 -1.16 10.21
C THR A 242 4.51 -0.05 10.09
N LEU A 243 4.85 1.11 10.64
CA LEU A 243 4.11 2.34 10.54
C LEU A 243 4.74 3.25 9.48
N TYR A 244 3.91 3.76 8.59
CA TYR A 244 4.29 4.74 7.57
C TYR A 244 3.45 6.00 7.71
N ARG A 245 4.05 7.15 7.38
CA ARG A 245 3.31 8.38 7.09
C ARG A 245 2.97 8.37 5.60
N TYR A 246 1.69 8.55 5.29
CA TYR A 246 1.22 8.60 3.92
C TYR A 246 1.65 9.90 3.24
N HIS A 247 2.21 9.79 2.05
CA HIS A 247 2.34 10.88 1.10
C HIS A 247 1.85 10.40 -0.28
N PRO A 248 1.24 11.25 -1.13
CA PRO A 248 0.68 10.81 -2.41
C PRO A 248 1.67 10.13 -3.35
N SER A 249 2.94 10.50 -3.29
CA SER A 249 4.00 9.94 -4.14
C SER A 249 4.80 8.80 -3.49
N ALA A 250 4.73 8.64 -2.17
CA ALA A 250 5.57 7.68 -1.44
C ALA A 250 5.02 7.43 -0.02
N TRP A 251 5.36 6.29 0.56
CA TRP A 251 5.15 6.07 1.99
C TRP A 251 6.45 6.30 2.73
N HIS A 252 6.42 7.19 3.73
CA HIS A 252 7.60 7.49 4.52
C HIS A 252 7.59 6.59 5.74
N TRP A 253 8.58 5.71 5.85
CA TRP A 253 8.78 4.89 7.05
C TRP A 253 8.83 5.76 8.31
N GLN A 254 8.22 5.31 9.40
CA GLN A 254 8.18 6.01 10.68
C GLN A 254 8.73 5.17 11.82
N ALA A 255 8.24 3.93 11.95
CA ALA A 255 8.62 3.04 13.03
C ALA A 255 8.31 1.59 12.69
N ASP A 256 9.12 0.72 13.28
CA ASP A 256 8.98 -0.73 13.23
C ASP A 256 8.70 -1.27 14.64
N PHE A 257 7.79 -2.24 14.73
CA PHE A 257 7.38 -2.89 15.97
C PHE A 257 7.47 -4.40 15.84
N ASP A 258 8.48 -4.98 16.46
CA ASP A 258 8.77 -6.41 16.31
C ASP A 258 7.82 -7.27 17.14
N PHE A 259 7.44 -8.42 16.57
CA PHE A 259 6.81 -9.50 17.34
C PHE A 259 7.85 -10.26 18.16
N GLN A 260 7.37 -10.90 19.21
CA GLN A 260 8.20 -11.71 20.09
C GLN A 260 8.71 -12.95 19.35
N ASP A 261 9.95 -13.35 19.63
CA ASP A 261 10.45 -14.64 19.17
C ASP A 261 9.65 -15.78 19.81
N ARG A 262 9.54 -16.90 19.09
CA ARG A 262 8.95 -18.12 19.62
C ARG A 262 9.89 -18.64 20.71
N ARG A 263 9.40 -18.63 21.96
CA ARG A 263 10.10 -19.26 23.10
C ARG A 263 10.06 -20.78 22.99
#